data_AF-A0A414PNM4-F1
#
_entry.id   AF-A0A414PNM4-F1
#
_cell.length_a   1.000
_cell.length_b   1.000
_cell.length_c   1.000
_cell.angle_alpha   90.00
_cell.angle_beta   90.00
_cell.angle_gamma   90.00
#
_symmetry.space_group_name_H-M   'P 1'
#
loop_
_entity.id
_entity.type
_entity.pdbx_description
1 polymer ?
#
loop_
_entity_poly.entity_id
_entity_poly.type
_entity_poly.pdbx_seq_one_letter_code
_entity_poly.pdbx_strand_id
1 'polypeptide(L)'
;MKFFVSTGEVSGDLHLSYLVEAIKKKYRDVEFYGVAGRHSRNVGVEVIQDIDELAIMGFTEVLKKYSFLKRKANEYIDFIKKENIKKVILVDYGGFNLKFLELLKQEIEDIEVYYYIPPKLWIWGEKRIKKLIKADHIMVIFPWEVDFYKKHGVDAIYYGNPFVDKYIVEKRSEEYILLLPGSRKQEIKTLLPTMLEIVKRDESRKFLLKLSSREHLKWIDEDLTKYPNLVLEFEKKLPECVKKSKVAIAASGTVTLELALMGLPTIVVYKTGFINAFIARHILKIGFVSLPNLTLDREVFPELLQERCSVEEIEKYLKKIEDNREKIQKDIEEVRERLSGKNVVESYGDFLVKGER
;
A
#
# COMPACT_ATOMS: atom_id res chain seq x y z
N MET A 1 -8.07 -6.39 26.80
CA MET A 1 -7.30 -5.20 26.36
C MET A 1 -8.00 -4.64 25.13
N LYS A 2 -8.26 -3.32 25.09
CA LYS A 2 -8.93 -2.69 23.96
C LYS A 2 -7.98 -1.79 23.19
N PHE A 3 -8.05 -1.83 21.86
CA PHE A 3 -7.35 -0.93 20.96
C PHE A 3 -8.34 -0.12 20.12
N PHE A 4 -8.02 1.16 19.92
CA PHE A 4 -8.62 1.94 18.84
C PHE A 4 -7.71 1.90 17.61
N VAL A 5 -8.25 1.69 16.42
CA VAL A 5 -7.47 1.62 15.17
C VAL A 5 -7.95 2.67 14.18
N SER A 6 -7.03 3.27 13.42
CA SER A 6 -7.39 4.24 12.39
C SER A 6 -6.55 4.09 11.13
N THR A 7 -7.20 3.67 10.04
CA THR A 7 -6.69 3.69 8.68
C THR A 7 -7.63 4.52 7.79
N GLY A 8 -7.13 4.99 6.64
CA GLY A 8 -7.94 5.72 5.65
C GLY A 8 -7.83 5.20 4.22
N GLU A 9 -7.08 4.14 3.98
CA GLU A 9 -6.92 3.52 2.66
C GLU A 9 -6.95 1.99 2.74
N VAL A 10 -7.28 1.35 1.61
CA VAL A 10 -7.36 -0.12 1.49
C VAL A 10 -6.03 -0.80 1.81
N SER A 11 -4.90 -0.21 1.44
CA SER A 11 -3.56 -0.72 1.78
C SER A 11 -3.30 -0.72 3.29
N GLY A 12 -3.64 0.36 3.98
CA GLY A 12 -3.53 0.46 5.43
C GLY A 12 -4.47 -0.52 6.14
N ASP A 13 -5.69 -0.70 5.63
CA ASP A 13 -6.65 -1.70 6.11
C ASP A 13 -6.13 -3.13 5.96
N LEU A 14 -5.47 -3.44 4.84
CA LEU A 14 -4.84 -4.74 4.62
C LEU A 14 -3.72 -5.00 5.64
N HIS A 15 -2.81 -4.05 5.83
CA HIS A 15 -1.73 -4.17 6.83
C HIS A 15 -2.27 -4.30 8.25
N LEU A 16 -3.30 -3.53 8.61
CA LEU A 16 -3.98 -3.64 9.89
C LEU A 16 -4.60 -5.02 10.07
N SER A 17 -5.25 -5.56 9.04
CA SER A 17 -5.89 -6.87 9.12
C SER A 17 -4.88 -8.00 9.43
N TYR A 18 -3.68 -7.95 8.85
CA TYR A 18 -2.63 -8.92 9.13
C TYR A 18 -2.17 -8.87 10.59
N LEU A 19 -2.00 -7.66 11.11
CA LEU A 19 -1.60 -7.41 12.48
C LEU A 19 -2.67 -7.89 13.47
N VAL A 20 -3.93 -7.52 13.24
CA VAL A 20 -5.07 -7.93 14.08
C VAL A 20 -5.25 -9.45 14.05
N GLU A 21 -5.17 -10.08 12.88
CA GLU A 21 -5.26 -11.53 12.73
C GLU A 21 -4.18 -12.25 13.57
N ALA A 22 -2.93 -11.79 13.49
CA ALA A 22 -1.83 -12.38 14.24
C ALA A 22 -2.02 -12.20 15.77
N ILE A 23 -2.44 -11.01 16.20
CA ILE A 23 -2.70 -10.73 17.63
C ILE A 23 -3.83 -11.63 18.13
N LYS A 24 -4.97 -11.71 17.44
CA LYS A 24 -6.13 -12.49 17.90
C LYS A 24 -5.89 -14.01 17.87
N LYS A 25 -4.97 -14.50 17.02
CA LYS A 25 -4.53 -15.90 17.05
C LYS A 25 -3.79 -16.26 18.34
N LYS A 26 -3.05 -15.31 18.91
CA LYS A 26 -2.18 -15.53 20.08
C LYS A 26 -2.80 -15.05 21.40
N TYR A 27 -3.57 -13.97 21.37
CA TYR A 27 -4.16 -13.31 22.53
C TYR A 27 -5.69 -13.30 22.42
N ARG A 28 -6.37 -13.98 23.33
CA ARG A 28 -7.84 -14.16 23.27
C ARG A 28 -8.63 -12.95 23.79
N ASP A 29 -8.08 -12.21 24.73
CA ASP A 29 -8.78 -11.08 25.39
C ASP A 29 -8.34 -9.73 24.81
N VAL A 30 -8.27 -9.63 23.48
CA VAL A 30 -7.92 -8.39 22.77
C VAL A 30 -9.04 -8.00 21.81
N GLU A 31 -9.53 -6.78 21.98
CA GLU A 31 -10.61 -6.20 21.19
C GLU A 31 -10.11 -4.99 20.40
N PHE A 32 -10.61 -4.84 19.18
CA PHE A 32 -10.23 -3.78 18.27
C PHE A 32 -11.47 -3.05 17.77
N TYR A 33 -11.47 -1.73 17.91
CA TYR A 33 -12.54 -0.84 17.46
C TYR A 33 -11.93 0.25 16.61
N GLY A 34 -12.64 0.77 15.60
CA GLY A 34 -12.18 2.01 14.98
C GLY A 34 -12.56 2.20 13.52
N VAL A 35 -11.74 3.01 12.85
CA VAL A 35 -11.91 3.38 11.44
C VAL A 35 -11.11 2.40 10.60
N ALA A 36 -11.82 1.50 9.92
CA ALA A 36 -11.19 0.45 9.12
C ALA A 36 -12.11 -0.01 7.98
N GLY A 37 -11.57 -0.82 7.08
CA GLY A 37 -12.28 -1.35 5.93
C GLY A 37 -12.68 -2.81 6.08
N ARG A 38 -13.03 -3.40 4.94
CA ARG A 38 -13.51 -4.78 4.86
C ARG A 38 -12.48 -5.80 5.33
N HIS A 39 -11.17 -5.60 5.12
CA HIS A 39 -10.16 -6.57 5.53
C HIS A 39 -10.09 -6.66 7.05
N SER A 40 -10.06 -5.53 7.75
CA SER A 40 -10.04 -5.49 9.21
C SER A 40 -11.34 -6.03 9.82
N ARG A 41 -12.50 -5.69 9.23
CA ARG A 41 -13.80 -6.24 9.65
C ARG A 41 -13.80 -7.78 9.63
N ASN A 42 -13.26 -8.38 8.57
CA ASN A 42 -13.25 -9.84 8.39
C ASN A 42 -12.38 -10.57 9.44
N VAL A 43 -11.41 -9.88 10.05
CA VAL A 43 -10.57 -10.43 11.14
C VAL A 43 -11.07 -10.01 12.53
N GLY A 44 -12.27 -9.41 12.59
CA GLY A 44 -12.98 -9.09 13.82
C GLY A 44 -12.56 -7.77 14.47
N VAL A 45 -12.25 -6.75 13.66
CA VAL A 45 -12.30 -5.35 14.11
C VAL A 45 -13.75 -4.88 14.08
N GLU A 46 -14.22 -4.28 15.17
CA GLU A 46 -15.50 -3.58 15.22
C GLU A 46 -15.37 -2.23 14.52
N VAL A 47 -15.87 -2.15 13.29
CA VAL A 47 -15.75 -0.96 12.45
C VAL A 47 -16.82 0.05 12.84
N ILE A 48 -16.41 1.13 13.50
CA ILE A 48 -17.30 2.25 13.86
C ILE A 48 -17.48 3.23 12.71
N GLN A 49 -16.56 3.22 11.74
CA GLN A 49 -16.61 4.03 10.52
C GLN A 49 -15.89 3.29 9.41
N ASP A 50 -16.58 3.03 8.30
CA ASP A 50 -15.98 2.40 7.12
C ASP A 50 -15.17 3.41 6.30
N ILE A 51 -13.98 3.01 5.82
CA ILE A 51 -13.12 3.84 4.98
C ILE A 51 -13.71 4.09 3.58
N ASP A 52 -14.51 3.16 3.05
CA ASP A 52 -15.17 3.31 1.75
C ASP A 52 -16.27 4.38 1.84
N GLU A 53 -17.01 4.44 2.95
CA GLU A 53 -17.99 5.51 3.21
C GLU A 53 -17.32 6.88 3.23
N LEU A 54 -16.17 6.99 3.91
CA LEU A 54 -15.39 8.22 3.91
C LEU A 54 -14.95 8.57 2.46
N ALA A 55 -14.38 7.62 1.73
CA ALA A 55 -13.95 7.84 0.34
C ALA A 55 -15.10 8.30 -0.57
N ILE A 56 -16.30 7.70 -0.46
CA ILE A 56 -17.50 8.05 -1.24
C ILE A 56 -18.00 9.46 -0.91
N MET A 57 -17.94 9.87 0.36
CA MET A 57 -18.29 11.22 0.79
C MET A 57 -17.30 12.30 0.33
N GLY A 58 -16.31 11.94 -0.50
CA GLY A 58 -15.32 12.85 -1.05
C GLY A 58 -14.24 13.21 -0.04
N PHE A 59 -13.90 12.29 0.88
CA PHE A 59 -12.91 12.54 1.93
C PHE A 59 -11.58 13.09 1.39
N THR A 60 -11.13 12.77 0.17
CA THR A 60 -9.94 13.40 -0.44
C THR A 60 -10.08 14.90 -0.74
N GLU A 61 -11.27 15.38 -1.11
CA GLU A 61 -11.57 16.80 -1.31
C GLU A 61 -12.00 17.49 -0.01
N VAL A 62 -12.67 16.75 0.88
CA VAL A 62 -13.20 17.20 2.18
C VAL A 62 -12.12 17.26 3.25
N LEU A 63 -11.01 16.51 3.14
CA LEU A 63 -9.80 16.69 3.94
C LEU A 63 -9.22 18.11 3.85
N LYS A 64 -9.54 18.84 2.77
CA LYS A 64 -9.21 20.28 2.66
C LYS A 64 -10.02 21.15 3.63
N LYS A 65 -11.13 20.63 4.19
CA LYS A 65 -11.96 21.29 5.20
C LYS A 65 -11.55 20.83 6.59
N TYR A 66 -10.64 21.59 7.20
CA TYR A 66 -10.16 21.39 8.57
C TYR A 66 -11.25 21.11 9.62
N SER A 67 -12.44 21.70 9.46
CA SER A 67 -13.58 21.51 10.37
C SER A 67 -14.11 20.08 10.38
N PHE A 68 -14.15 19.41 9.22
CA PHE A 68 -14.61 18.03 9.12
C PHE A 68 -13.64 17.07 9.83
N LEU A 69 -12.35 17.24 9.56
CA LEU A 69 -11.27 16.50 10.21
C LEU A 69 -11.35 16.57 11.73
N LYS A 70 -11.47 17.79 12.26
CA LYS A 70 -11.57 18.02 13.70
C LYS A 70 -12.84 17.40 14.29
N ARG A 71 -13.98 17.52 13.61
CA ARG A 71 -15.25 16.92 14.07
C ARG A 71 -15.13 15.40 14.18
N LYS A 72 -14.63 14.73 13.13
CA LYS A 72 -14.42 13.27 13.15
C LYS A 72 -13.41 12.82 14.20
N ALA A 73 -12.30 13.54 14.34
CA ALA A 73 -11.34 13.29 15.41
C ALA A 73 -11.99 13.36 16.80
N ASN A 74 -12.85 14.35 17.04
CA ASN A 74 -13.57 14.47 18.32
C ASN A 74 -14.57 13.33 18.53
N GLU A 75 -15.35 12.95 17.50
CA GLU A 75 -16.26 11.77 17.57
C GLU A 75 -15.50 10.50 18.01
N TYR A 76 -14.30 10.29 17.47
CA TYR A 76 -13.46 9.15 17.82
C TYR A 76 -12.86 9.26 19.22
N ILE A 77 -12.45 10.47 19.64
CA ILE A 77 -11.96 10.72 21.01
C ILE A 77 -13.07 10.45 22.03
N ASP A 78 -14.31 10.89 21.77
CA ASP A 78 -15.45 10.65 22.64
C ASP A 78 -15.75 9.15 22.76
N PHE A 79 -15.65 8.40 21.65
CA PHE A 79 -15.74 6.94 21.68
C PHE A 79 -14.62 6.30 22.51
N ILE A 80 -13.36 6.70 22.30
CA ILE A 80 -12.18 6.21 23.05
C ILE A 80 -12.37 6.45 24.55
N LYS A 81 -12.83 7.65 24.94
CA LYS A 81 -13.12 8.01 26.33
C LYS A 81 -14.25 7.15 26.91
N LYS A 82 -15.36 7.00 26.18
CA LYS A 82 -16.52 6.19 26.60
C LYS A 82 -16.16 4.72 26.82
N GLU A 83 -15.39 4.14 25.91
CA GLU A 83 -14.99 2.72 25.95
C GLU A 83 -13.76 2.46 26.84
N ASN A 84 -13.21 3.51 27.46
CA ASN A 84 -12.00 3.48 28.28
C ASN A 84 -10.80 2.82 27.55
N ILE A 85 -10.62 3.14 26.28
CA ILE A 85 -9.53 2.61 25.46
C ILE A 85 -8.24 3.38 25.78
N LYS A 86 -7.16 2.64 26.10
CA LYS A 86 -5.85 3.22 26.47
C LYS A 86 -4.77 3.08 25.40
N LYS A 87 -5.02 2.29 24.35
CA LYS A 87 -4.07 2.07 23.25
C LYS A 87 -4.67 2.42 21.90
N VAL A 88 -3.96 3.20 21.09
CA VAL A 88 -4.39 3.58 19.73
C VAL A 88 -3.35 3.18 18.71
N ILE A 89 -3.78 2.58 17.60
CA ILE A 89 -2.95 2.21 16.45
C ILE A 89 -3.35 3.09 15.27
N LEU A 90 -2.47 3.99 14.88
CA LEU A 90 -2.61 4.79 13.67
C LEU A 90 -1.88 4.07 12.54
N VAL A 91 -2.57 3.75 11.46
CA VAL A 91 -2.01 3.00 10.32
C VAL A 91 -1.98 3.89 9.09
N ASP A 92 -0.79 4.26 8.64
CA ASP A 92 -0.59 5.17 7.50
C ASP A 92 -1.44 6.44 7.62
N TYR A 93 -1.96 6.94 6.50
CA TYR A 93 -3.00 7.95 6.41
C TYR A 93 -2.66 9.29 7.09
N GLY A 94 -1.44 9.77 6.83
CA GLY A 94 -0.88 10.98 7.43
C GLY A 94 -1.71 12.27 7.26
N GLY A 95 -2.63 12.32 6.30
CA GLY A 95 -3.54 13.46 6.11
C GLY A 95 -4.47 13.69 7.31
N PHE A 96 -5.02 12.62 7.88
CA PHE A 96 -5.89 12.66 9.07
C PHE A 96 -5.11 12.28 10.34
N ASN A 97 -4.38 11.16 10.30
CA ASN A 97 -3.80 10.54 11.50
C ASN A 97 -2.81 11.44 12.23
N LEU A 98 -2.05 12.29 11.51
CA LEU A 98 -1.18 13.26 12.16
C LEU A 98 -1.96 14.28 12.99
N LYS A 99 -3.09 14.78 12.49
CA LYS A 99 -3.91 15.75 13.23
C LYS A 99 -4.68 15.06 14.35
N PHE A 100 -5.17 13.86 14.11
CA PHE A 100 -5.84 13.05 15.12
C PHE A 100 -4.91 12.75 16.29
N LEU A 101 -3.65 12.36 16.02
CA LEU A 101 -2.61 12.20 17.04
C LEU A 101 -2.43 13.45 17.92
N GLU A 102 -2.37 14.64 17.31
CA GLU A 102 -2.24 15.89 18.06
C GLU A 102 -3.42 16.13 19.00
N LEU A 103 -4.65 15.89 18.54
CA LEU A 103 -5.86 16.08 19.35
C LEU A 103 -5.97 15.00 20.42
N LEU A 104 -5.66 13.75 20.09
CA LEU A 104 -5.71 12.62 21.00
C LEU A 104 -4.79 12.83 22.21
N LYS A 105 -3.53 13.22 21.97
CA LYS A 105 -2.56 13.53 23.03
C LYS A 105 -2.89 14.80 23.84
N GLN A 106 -3.74 15.68 23.31
CA GLN A 106 -4.24 16.85 24.04
C GLN A 106 -5.42 16.51 24.95
N GLU A 107 -6.25 15.55 24.53
CA GLU A 107 -7.54 15.25 25.16
C GLU A 107 -7.49 14.07 26.15
N ILE A 108 -6.46 13.22 26.06
CA ILE A 108 -6.29 12.03 26.89
C ILE A 108 -4.81 11.92 27.28
N GLU A 109 -4.51 12.15 28.55
CA GLU A 109 -3.14 12.21 29.07
C GLU A 109 -2.46 10.83 29.08
N ASP A 110 -3.20 9.77 29.44
CA ASP A 110 -2.68 8.42 29.63
C ASP A 110 -2.88 7.50 28.41
N ILE A 111 -3.05 8.09 27.22
CA ILE A 111 -3.21 7.34 25.97
C ILE A 111 -1.84 6.94 25.40
N GLU A 112 -1.67 5.65 25.12
CA GLU A 112 -0.52 5.12 24.40
C GLU A 112 -0.85 5.02 22.90
N VAL A 113 -0.01 5.60 22.06
CA VAL A 113 -0.23 5.73 20.63
C VAL A 113 0.92 5.12 19.84
N TYR A 114 0.57 4.12 19.04
CA TYR A 114 1.43 3.42 18.11
C TYR A 114 1.15 3.95 16.71
N TYR A 115 2.17 4.48 16.05
CA TYR A 115 2.08 4.86 14.64
C TYR A 115 2.73 3.78 13.79
N TYR A 116 1.90 2.95 13.18
CA TYR A 116 2.31 1.86 12.31
C TYR A 116 2.30 2.29 10.85
N ILE A 117 3.41 2.07 10.15
CA ILE A 117 3.61 2.49 8.76
C ILE A 117 3.36 4.00 8.65
N PRO A 118 4.18 4.85 9.29
CA PRO A 118 4.00 6.28 9.23
C PRO A 118 4.03 6.78 7.77
N PRO A 119 3.37 7.91 7.46
CA PRO A 119 3.42 8.50 6.12
C PRO A 119 4.88 8.68 5.71
N LYS A 120 5.20 8.45 4.43
CA LYS A 120 6.59 8.45 3.91
C LYS A 120 7.28 9.82 4.03
N LEU A 121 7.64 10.25 5.23
CA LEU A 121 8.05 11.62 5.53
C LEU A 121 9.36 12.02 4.86
N TRP A 122 10.22 11.04 4.53
CA TRP A 122 11.41 11.25 3.70
C TRP A 122 11.09 11.77 2.30
N ILE A 123 9.86 11.59 1.82
CA ILE A 123 9.39 12.08 0.52
C ILE A 123 8.71 13.46 0.64
N TRP A 124 8.05 13.76 1.77
CA TRP A 124 7.08 14.86 1.88
C TRP A 124 7.47 15.98 2.87
N GLY A 125 8.63 15.89 3.53
CA GLY A 125 9.28 17.01 4.22
C GLY A 125 9.30 16.92 5.76
N GLU A 126 10.44 17.33 6.34
CA GLU A 126 10.81 17.23 7.76
C GLU A 126 9.83 17.93 8.73
N LYS A 127 9.07 18.93 8.28
CA LYS A 127 8.12 19.67 9.14
C LYS A 127 7.07 18.77 9.80
N ARG A 128 6.71 17.65 9.16
CA ARG A 128 5.71 16.70 9.69
C ARG A 128 6.28 15.79 10.79
N ILE A 129 7.61 15.68 10.90
CA ILE A 129 8.26 14.85 11.93
C ILE A 129 7.88 15.36 13.32
N LYS A 130 7.86 16.69 13.52
CA LYS A 130 7.44 17.33 14.80
C LYS A 130 6.04 16.92 15.27
N LYS A 131 5.15 16.54 14.35
CA LYS A 131 3.83 16.03 14.70
C LYS A 131 3.87 14.54 14.99
N LEU A 132 4.63 13.79 14.21
CA LEU A 132 4.76 12.34 14.34
C LEU A 132 5.41 11.93 15.66
N ILE A 133 6.41 12.67 16.15
CA ILE A 133 7.10 12.40 17.43
C ILE A 133 6.19 12.51 18.67
N LYS A 134 4.93 12.90 18.50
CA LYS A 134 3.92 12.83 19.57
C LYS A 134 3.40 11.41 19.78
N ALA A 135 3.62 10.49 18.84
CA ALA A 135 3.34 9.08 19.05
C ALA A 135 4.41 8.49 19.98
N ASP A 136 4.01 7.59 20.86
CA ASP A 136 4.92 6.95 21.81
C ASP A 136 5.83 5.95 21.08
N HIS A 137 5.26 5.26 20.08
CA HIS A 137 5.97 4.25 19.31
C HIS A 137 5.79 4.48 17.81
N ILE A 138 6.89 4.45 17.06
CA ILE A 138 6.87 4.52 15.60
C ILE A 138 7.34 3.18 15.06
N MET A 139 6.47 2.49 14.34
CA MET A 139 6.70 1.16 13.78
C MET A 139 6.76 1.26 12.26
N VAL A 140 7.93 1.02 11.69
CA VAL A 140 8.22 1.18 10.27
C VAL A 140 8.35 -0.16 9.59
N ILE A 141 8.19 -0.24 8.26
CA ILE A 141 8.20 -1.53 7.54
C ILE A 141 9.28 -1.60 6.45
N PHE A 142 10.12 -0.57 6.37
CA PHE A 142 11.28 -0.52 5.52
C PHE A 142 12.55 -0.19 6.31
N PRO A 143 13.69 -0.84 6.01
CA PRO A 143 14.89 -0.71 6.81
C PRO A 143 15.49 0.71 6.77
N TRP A 144 15.40 1.42 5.63
CA TRP A 144 15.91 2.80 5.51
C TRP A 144 15.09 3.82 6.31
N GLU A 145 13.85 3.50 6.68
CA GLU A 145 13.05 4.37 7.56
C GLU A 145 13.68 4.45 8.94
N VAL A 146 14.28 3.36 9.42
CA VAL A 146 14.98 3.32 10.71
C VAL A 146 16.10 4.35 10.73
N ASP A 147 16.95 4.37 9.71
CA ASP A 147 18.04 5.35 9.60
C ASP A 147 17.52 6.78 9.46
N PHE A 148 16.43 6.98 8.71
CA PHE A 148 15.79 8.27 8.57
C PHE A 148 15.27 8.81 9.91
N TYR A 149 14.56 7.99 10.69
CA TYR A 149 14.03 8.39 11.99
C TYR A 149 15.15 8.58 13.02
N LYS A 150 16.16 7.71 13.01
CA LYS A 150 17.33 7.82 13.90
C LYS A 150 18.07 9.16 13.72
N LYS A 151 18.22 9.63 12.48
CA LYS A 151 18.80 10.97 12.18
C LYS A 151 17.99 12.12 12.78
N HIS A 152 16.71 11.91 13.06
CA HIS A 152 15.81 12.89 13.68
C HIS A 152 15.59 12.64 15.18
N GLY A 153 16.42 11.80 15.81
CA GLY A 153 16.33 11.50 17.25
C GLY A 153 15.14 10.61 17.62
N VAL A 154 14.56 9.90 16.65
CA VAL A 154 13.43 9.01 16.84
C VAL A 154 13.88 7.57 16.68
N ASP A 155 13.57 6.74 17.67
CA ASP A 155 13.92 5.34 17.65
C ASP A 155 12.75 4.49 17.11
N ALA A 156 12.82 4.20 15.81
CA ALA A 156 11.76 3.47 15.10
C ALA A 156 11.94 1.95 15.22
N ILE A 157 10.83 1.26 15.42
CA ILE A 157 10.76 -0.19 15.56
C ILE A 157 10.61 -0.82 14.18
N TYR A 158 11.48 -1.79 13.89
CA TYR A 158 11.49 -2.51 12.63
C TYR A 158 11.74 -3.99 12.87
N TYR A 159 10.79 -4.84 12.48
CA TYR A 159 10.90 -6.29 12.52
C TYR A 159 10.96 -6.94 11.14
N GLY A 160 10.98 -6.14 10.06
CA GLY A 160 10.79 -6.61 8.69
C GLY A 160 9.54 -6.02 8.04
N ASN A 161 9.31 -6.38 6.78
CA ASN A 161 8.10 -6.02 6.06
C ASN A 161 7.01 -7.11 6.20
N PRO A 162 5.81 -6.79 6.72
CA PRO A 162 4.70 -7.73 6.93
C PRO A 162 4.32 -8.56 5.72
N PHE A 163 4.56 -8.05 4.51
CA PHE A 163 4.24 -8.75 3.28
C PHE A 163 5.13 -9.95 3.01
N VAL A 164 6.33 -10.00 3.58
CA VAL A 164 7.23 -11.15 3.41
C VAL A 164 6.61 -12.42 4.03
N ASP A 165 5.92 -12.29 5.17
CA ASP A 165 5.22 -13.41 5.82
C ASP A 165 3.96 -13.86 5.05
N LYS A 166 3.39 -12.98 4.22
CA LYS A 166 2.11 -13.21 3.55
C LYS A 166 2.24 -13.64 2.10
N TYR A 167 3.31 -13.24 1.43
CA TYR A 167 3.57 -13.59 0.03
C TYR A 167 4.75 -14.54 -0.08
N ILE A 168 4.51 -15.66 -0.75
CA ILE A 168 5.53 -16.63 -1.14
C ILE A 168 5.87 -16.46 -2.61
N VAL A 169 7.06 -16.92 -3.02
CA VAL A 169 7.40 -17.02 -4.45
C VAL A 169 6.46 -18.04 -5.08
N GLU A 170 5.73 -17.60 -6.11
CA GLU A 170 4.76 -18.46 -6.78
C GLU A 170 5.40 -19.26 -7.90
N LYS A 171 5.01 -20.53 -8.04
CA LYS A 171 5.30 -21.31 -9.26
C LYS A 171 4.34 -20.86 -10.36
N ARG A 172 4.89 -20.34 -11.45
CA ARG A 172 4.12 -19.67 -12.50
C ARG A 172 3.95 -20.55 -13.73
N SER A 173 2.76 -20.55 -14.34
CA SER A 173 2.50 -21.20 -15.64
C SER A 173 2.89 -20.33 -16.84
N GLU A 174 3.18 -19.04 -16.60
CA GLU A 174 3.73 -18.11 -17.58
C GLU A 174 2.87 -17.87 -18.83
N GLU A 175 1.56 -18.08 -18.71
CA GLU A 175 0.62 -17.97 -19.82
C GLU A 175 0.26 -16.52 -20.17
N TYR A 176 0.15 -15.65 -19.15
CA TYR A 176 -0.40 -14.31 -19.31
C TYR A 176 0.60 -13.18 -19.04
N ILE A 177 0.37 -12.04 -19.68
CA ILE A 177 0.84 -10.73 -19.20
C ILE A 177 -0.23 -10.15 -18.28
N LEU A 178 0.12 -9.89 -17.02
CA LEU A 178 -0.80 -9.36 -16.02
C LEU A 178 -0.89 -7.84 -16.13
N LEU A 179 -2.11 -7.31 -16.31
CA LEU A 179 -2.39 -5.88 -16.37
C LEU A 179 -3.04 -5.43 -15.07
N LEU A 180 -2.42 -4.45 -14.41
CA LEU A 180 -2.85 -3.89 -13.13
C LEU A 180 -2.88 -2.35 -13.23
N PRO A 181 -3.96 -1.77 -13.77
CA PRO A 181 -4.05 -0.33 -14.06
C PRO A 181 -4.18 0.54 -12.80
N GLY A 182 -4.25 -0.06 -11.61
CA GLY A 182 -4.41 0.64 -10.33
C GLY A 182 -5.78 0.42 -9.69
N SER A 183 -5.96 0.97 -8.50
CA SER A 183 -7.20 0.87 -7.72
C SER A 183 -8.03 2.15 -7.77
N ARG A 184 -7.43 3.28 -8.16
CA ARG A 184 -8.12 4.58 -8.20
C ARG A 184 -8.67 4.88 -9.59
N LYS A 185 -9.83 5.57 -9.64
CA LYS A 185 -10.47 6.02 -10.89
C LYS A 185 -9.51 6.73 -11.84
N GLN A 186 -8.66 7.62 -11.31
CA GLN A 186 -7.71 8.37 -12.13
C GLN A 186 -6.64 7.45 -12.74
N GLU A 187 -6.10 6.50 -11.98
CA GLU A 187 -5.08 5.53 -12.45
C GLU A 187 -5.66 4.68 -13.59
N ILE A 188 -6.87 4.15 -13.40
CA ILE A 188 -7.56 3.35 -14.41
C ILE A 188 -7.80 4.17 -15.68
N LYS A 189 -8.33 5.40 -15.56
CA LYS A 189 -8.59 6.26 -16.72
C LYS A 189 -7.32 6.71 -17.46
N THR A 190 -6.16 6.81 -16.80
CA THR A 190 -4.91 7.25 -17.46
C THR A 190 -4.05 6.11 -17.99
N LEU A 191 -4.00 4.98 -17.30
CA LEU A 191 -3.08 3.87 -17.62
C LEU A 191 -3.73 2.81 -18.51
N LEU A 192 -5.00 2.47 -18.28
CA LEU A 192 -5.66 1.40 -19.00
C LEU A 192 -5.68 1.61 -20.52
N PRO A 193 -5.91 2.82 -21.07
CA PRO A 193 -5.88 3.01 -22.52
C PRO A 193 -4.57 2.54 -23.16
N THR A 194 -3.42 2.90 -22.58
CA THR A 194 -2.10 2.44 -23.07
C THR A 194 -1.93 0.93 -22.91
N MET A 195 -2.45 0.33 -21.84
CA MET A 195 -2.44 -1.14 -21.68
C MET A 195 -3.28 -1.84 -22.75
N LEU A 196 -4.46 -1.32 -23.09
CA LEU A 196 -5.33 -1.90 -24.12
C LEU A 196 -4.76 -1.74 -25.53
N GLU A 197 -4.01 -0.67 -25.80
CA GLU A 197 -3.27 -0.54 -27.06
C GLU A 197 -2.23 -1.65 -27.23
N ILE A 198 -1.56 -2.08 -26.15
CA ILE A 198 -0.64 -3.24 -26.18
C ILE A 198 -1.41 -4.53 -26.49
N VAL A 199 -2.54 -4.75 -25.79
CA VAL A 199 -3.42 -5.90 -26.02
C VAL A 199 -3.83 -5.99 -27.49
N LYS A 200 -4.16 -4.85 -28.11
CA LYS A 200 -4.56 -4.75 -29.51
C LYS A 200 -3.44 -5.05 -30.51
N ARG A 201 -2.19 -4.69 -30.18
CA ARG A 201 -1.05 -4.81 -31.12
C ARG A 201 -0.53 -6.23 -31.26
N ASP A 202 -0.75 -7.09 -30.27
CA ASP A 202 -0.24 -8.47 -30.28
C ASP A 202 -1.30 -9.46 -29.79
N GLU A 203 -2.11 -9.95 -30.73
CA GLU A 203 -3.14 -10.98 -30.47
C GLU A 203 -2.54 -12.36 -30.16
N SER A 204 -1.25 -12.59 -30.41
CA SER A 204 -0.59 -13.87 -30.08
C SER A 204 -0.32 -14.01 -28.58
N ARG A 205 -0.25 -12.90 -27.85
CA ARG A 205 -0.08 -12.86 -26.40
C ARG A 205 -1.43 -12.86 -25.70
N LYS A 206 -1.51 -13.58 -24.59
CA LYS A 206 -2.67 -13.55 -23.69
C LYS A 206 -2.45 -12.54 -22.56
N PHE A 207 -3.48 -11.78 -22.25
CA PHE A 207 -3.47 -10.78 -21.20
C PHE A 207 -4.50 -11.10 -20.13
N LEU A 208 -4.15 -10.84 -18.87
CA LEU A 208 -5.04 -10.97 -17.73
C LEU A 208 -5.20 -9.60 -17.10
N LEU A 209 -6.35 -8.94 -17.27
CA LEU A 209 -6.65 -7.67 -16.63
C LEU A 209 -7.31 -7.91 -15.28
N LYS A 210 -6.58 -7.62 -14.21
CA LYS A 210 -7.12 -7.68 -12.86
C LYS A 210 -7.58 -6.30 -12.41
N LEU A 211 -8.85 -6.21 -12.03
CA LEU A 211 -9.41 -5.06 -11.32
C LEU A 211 -9.70 -5.46 -9.87
N SER A 212 -9.61 -4.51 -8.94
CA SER A 212 -9.87 -4.79 -7.52
C SER A 212 -11.37 -4.92 -7.20
N SER A 213 -12.24 -4.40 -8.07
CA SER A 213 -13.69 -4.55 -7.97
C SER A 213 -14.32 -4.52 -9.35
N ARG A 214 -15.41 -5.28 -9.52
CA ARG A 214 -16.26 -5.23 -10.72
C ARG A 214 -16.83 -3.84 -10.96
N GLU A 215 -17.04 -3.07 -9.90
CA GLU A 215 -17.49 -1.68 -9.97
C GLU A 215 -16.54 -0.78 -10.75
N HIS A 216 -15.27 -1.16 -10.89
CA HIS A 216 -14.29 -0.34 -11.63
C HIS A 216 -14.57 -0.32 -13.14
N LEU A 217 -15.37 -1.27 -13.65
CA LEU A 217 -15.83 -1.26 -15.04
C LEU A 217 -16.55 0.04 -15.40
N LYS A 218 -17.26 0.67 -14.45
CA LYS A 218 -17.95 1.95 -14.70
C LYS A 218 -17.01 3.14 -14.97
N TRP A 219 -15.71 2.96 -14.77
CA TRP A 219 -14.70 3.98 -15.08
C TRP A 219 -14.05 3.79 -16.44
N ILE A 220 -14.32 2.66 -17.09
CA ILE A 220 -13.74 2.22 -18.34
C ILE A 220 -14.77 2.47 -19.44
N ASP A 221 -14.48 3.42 -20.31
CA ASP A 221 -15.38 3.82 -21.40
C ASP A 221 -15.24 2.90 -22.64
N GLU A 222 -14.19 2.08 -22.67
CA GLU A 222 -13.86 1.16 -23.76
C GLU A 222 -14.58 -0.19 -23.63
N ASP A 223 -15.09 -0.72 -24.74
CA ASP A 223 -15.68 -2.07 -24.76
C ASP A 223 -14.57 -3.12 -24.71
N LEU A 224 -14.42 -3.76 -23.55
CA LEU A 224 -13.38 -4.76 -23.33
C LEU A 224 -13.66 -6.08 -24.05
N THR A 225 -14.90 -6.33 -24.50
CA THR A 225 -15.26 -7.60 -25.17
C THR A 225 -14.66 -7.72 -26.57
N LYS A 226 -14.19 -6.61 -27.15
CA LYS A 226 -13.54 -6.59 -28.47
C LYS A 226 -12.13 -7.16 -28.49
N TYR A 227 -11.55 -7.49 -27.34
CA TYR A 227 -10.20 -8.02 -27.20
C TYR A 227 -10.24 -9.53 -26.90
N PRO A 228 -10.18 -10.41 -27.92
CA PRO A 228 -10.32 -11.87 -27.71
C PRO A 228 -9.16 -12.48 -26.89
N ASN A 229 -8.02 -11.80 -26.84
CA ASN A 229 -6.84 -12.19 -26.08
C ASN A 229 -6.79 -11.60 -24.65
N LEU A 230 -7.86 -10.93 -24.19
CA LEU A 230 -7.96 -10.31 -22.87
C LEU A 230 -8.93 -11.07 -21.95
N VAL A 231 -8.41 -11.57 -20.83
CA VAL A 231 -9.22 -12.17 -19.76
C VAL A 231 -9.43 -11.15 -18.64
N LEU A 232 -10.68 -10.95 -18.24
CA LEU A 232 -11.02 -10.07 -17.12
C LEU A 232 -11.09 -10.85 -15.80
N GLU A 233 -10.49 -10.32 -14.74
CA GLU A 233 -10.51 -10.92 -13.41
C GLU A 233 -10.86 -9.89 -12.33
N PHE A 234 -11.84 -10.24 -11.50
CA PHE A 234 -12.39 -9.36 -10.46
C PHE A 234 -12.41 -10.03 -9.08
N GLU A 235 -12.48 -11.35 -9.04
CA GLU A 235 -12.81 -12.13 -7.85
C GLU A 235 -11.56 -12.77 -7.25
N LYS A 236 -10.69 -13.32 -8.10
CA LYS A 236 -9.47 -13.99 -7.65
C LYS A 236 -8.54 -13.05 -6.94
N LYS A 237 -7.84 -13.57 -5.93
CA LYS A 237 -6.79 -12.82 -5.23
C LYS A 237 -5.59 -12.61 -6.16
N LEU A 238 -4.76 -11.62 -5.84
CA LEU A 238 -3.57 -11.30 -6.62
C LEU A 238 -2.63 -12.51 -6.83
N PRO A 239 -2.34 -13.36 -5.83
CA PRO A 239 -1.49 -14.55 -6.03
C PRO A 239 -2.00 -15.51 -7.10
N GLU A 240 -3.31 -15.70 -7.23
CA GLU A 240 -3.88 -16.57 -8.25
C GLU A 240 -3.68 -16.03 -9.67
N CYS A 241 -3.60 -14.71 -9.82
CA CYS A 241 -3.28 -14.07 -11.09
C CYS A 241 -1.77 -14.17 -11.37
N VAL A 242 -0.94 -13.98 -10.34
CA VAL A 242 0.52 -14.11 -10.46
C VAL A 242 0.94 -15.52 -10.87
N LYS A 243 0.31 -16.56 -10.29
CA LYS A 243 0.53 -17.97 -10.69
C LYS A 243 0.34 -18.24 -12.17
N LYS A 244 -0.46 -17.43 -12.88
CA LYS A 244 -0.71 -17.60 -14.31
C LYS A 244 0.16 -16.72 -15.20
N SER A 245 0.93 -15.81 -14.61
CA SER A 245 1.51 -14.68 -15.35
C SER A 245 3.03 -14.79 -15.47
N LYS A 246 3.57 -14.41 -16.64
CA LYS A 246 5.03 -14.37 -16.88
C LYS A 246 5.68 -13.06 -16.47
N VAL A 247 4.94 -11.96 -16.67
CA VAL A 247 5.34 -10.58 -16.37
C VAL A 247 4.09 -9.76 -16.06
N ALA A 248 4.23 -8.69 -15.30
CA ALA A 248 3.16 -7.72 -15.05
C ALA A 248 3.48 -6.34 -15.65
N ILE A 249 2.43 -5.61 -16.01
CA ILE A 249 2.47 -4.17 -16.23
C ILE A 249 1.55 -3.56 -15.17
N ALA A 250 2.14 -2.86 -14.19
CA ALA A 250 1.43 -2.44 -13.00
C ALA A 250 1.60 -0.95 -12.72
N ALA A 251 0.51 -0.31 -12.31
CA ALA A 251 0.55 1.03 -11.75
C ALA A 251 1.54 1.09 -10.57
N SER A 252 2.30 2.19 -10.49
CA SER A 252 3.18 2.44 -9.34
C SER A 252 2.38 2.44 -8.03
N GLY A 253 2.81 1.63 -7.07
CA GLY A 253 2.19 1.52 -5.75
C GLY A 253 2.60 0.27 -5.01
N THR A 254 1.89 -0.01 -3.91
CA THR A 254 2.08 -1.17 -3.03
C THR A 254 2.11 -2.50 -3.80
N VAL A 255 1.28 -2.63 -4.83
CA VAL A 255 1.20 -3.82 -5.67
C VAL A 255 2.54 -4.22 -6.28
N THR A 256 3.42 -3.25 -6.59
CA THR A 256 4.75 -3.56 -7.15
C THR A 256 5.63 -4.34 -6.18
N LEU A 257 5.51 -4.08 -4.87
CA LEU A 257 6.21 -4.86 -3.86
C LEU A 257 5.58 -6.24 -3.70
N GLU A 258 4.26 -6.35 -3.70
CA GLU A 258 3.56 -7.62 -3.63
C GLU A 258 3.98 -8.54 -4.79
N LEU A 259 4.07 -8.00 -6.00
CA LEU A 259 4.52 -8.71 -7.20
C LEU A 259 5.98 -9.16 -7.10
N ALA A 260 6.88 -8.29 -6.63
CA ALA A 260 8.27 -8.67 -6.36
C ALA A 260 8.33 -9.81 -5.34
N LEU A 261 7.63 -9.70 -4.21
CA LEU A 261 7.58 -10.77 -3.22
C LEU A 261 6.97 -12.05 -3.81
N MET A 262 6.04 -12.00 -4.76
CA MET A 262 5.57 -13.22 -5.42
C MET A 262 6.47 -13.75 -6.54
N GLY A 263 7.60 -13.09 -6.83
CA GLY A 263 8.55 -13.53 -7.85
C GLY A 263 8.16 -13.14 -9.28
N LEU A 264 7.29 -12.13 -9.48
CA LEU A 264 6.82 -11.71 -10.79
C LEU A 264 7.58 -10.45 -11.28
N PRO A 265 8.42 -10.56 -12.32
CA PRO A 265 8.97 -9.39 -13.02
C PRO A 265 7.86 -8.43 -13.43
N THR A 266 8.08 -7.14 -13.23
CA THR A 266 7.06 -6.12 -13.43
C THR A 266 7.62 -4.91 -14.16
N ILE A 267 6.87 -4.38 -15.12
CA ILE A 267 7.06 -3.03 -15.68
C ILE A 267 6.18 -2.08 -14.89
N VAL A 268 6.80 -1.12 -14.21
CA VAL A 268 6.08 -0.15 -13.39
C VAL A 268 5.70 1.03 -14.27
N VAL A 269 4.41 1.33 -14.33
CA VAL A 269 3.87 2.44 -15.12
C VAL A 269 3.19 3.47 -14.25
N TYR A 270 3.29 4.73 -14.62
CA TYR A 270 2.60 5.81 -13.91
C TYR A 270 2.31 6.99 -14.83
N LYS A 271 1.07 7.49 -14.82
CA LYS A 271 0.65 8.71 -15.54
C LYS A 271 -0.26 9.54 -14.65
N THR A 272 0.03 10.84 -14.58
CA THR A 272 -0.89 11.82 -13.97
C THR A 272 -1.56 12.64 -15.06
N GLY A 273 -2.70 13.28 -14.74
CA GLY A 273 -3.19 14.38 -15.58
C GLY A 273 -2.20 15.55 -15.63
N PHE A 274 -2.36 16.44 -16.62
CA PHE A 274 -1.47 17.58 -16.95
C PHE A 274 -1.08 18.53 -15.79
N ILE A 275 -1.73 18.45 -14.61
CA ILE A 275 -1.62 19.45 -13.54
C ILE A 275 -0.56 19.14 -12.46
N ASN A 276 0.19 18.04 -12.52
CA ASN A 276 1.12 17.70 -11.42
C ASN A 276 2.62 17.82 -11.73
N ALA A 277 3.04 18.93 -12.35
CA ALA A 277 4.46 19.32 -12.45
C ALA A 277 5.17 19.36 -11.08
N PHE A 278 4.44 19.61 -9.99
CA PHE A 278 4.98 19.55 -8.62
C PHE A 278 5.34 18.13 -8.17
N ILE A 279 4.47 17.14 -8.45
CA ILE A 279 4.70 15.73 -8.11
C ILE A 279 5.80 15.16 -9.00
N ALA A 280 5.76 15.45 -10.30
CA ALA A 280 6.80 15.05 -11.25
C ALA A 280 8.19 15.56 -10.80
N ARG A 281 8.31 16.84 -10.41
CA ARG A 281 9.58 17.41 -9.88
C ARG A 281 10.05 16.78 -8.58
N HIS A 282 9.15 16.30 -7.72
CA HIS A 282 9.54 15.62 -6.48
C HIS A 282 9.96 14.18 -6.79
N ILE A 283 9.18 13.44 -7.59
CA ILE A 283 9.50 12.10 -8.08
C ILE A 283 10.88 12.06 -8.76
N LEU A 284 11.19 13.05 -9.61
CA LEU A 284 12.48 13.15 -10.29
C LEU A 284 13.68 13.37 -9.35
N LYS A 285 13.45 13.81 -8.10
CA LYS A 285 14.51 14.00 -7.09
C LYS A 285 14.81 12.74 -6.28
N ILE A 286 13.93 11.73 -6.29
CA ILE A 286 13.99 10.56 -5.37
C ILE A 286 14.67 9.35 -6.02
N GLY A 287 15.10 9.46 -7.29
CA GLY A 287 15.72 8.37 -8.05
C GLY A 287 14.71 7.34 -8.51
N PHE A 288 14.08 6.64 -7.57
CA PHE A 288 13.12 5.56 -7.81
C PHE A 288 11.75 5.83 -7.15
N VAL A 289 10.69 5.28 -7.74
CA VAL A 289 9.31 5.44 -7.24
C VAL A 289 8.73 4.13 -6.73
N SER A 290 9.08 3.02 -7.36
CA SER A 290 8.58 1.71 -6.97
C SER A 290 9.28 1.22 -5.71
N LEU A 291 8.52 0.51 -4.87
CA LEU A 291 9.04 -0.02 -3.61
C LEU A 291 10.18 -1.02 -3.80
N PRO A 292 10.17 -1.92 -4.81
CA PRO A 292 11.32 -2.80 -5.08
C PRO A 292 12.60 -2.01 -5.39
N ASN A 293 12.52 -1.00 -6.25
CA ASN A 293 13.70 -0.20 -6.62
C ASN A 293 14.22 0.64 -5.45
N LEU A 294 13.32 1.25 -4.67
CA LEU A 294 13.67 1.95 -3.43
C LEU A 294 14.31 1.02 -2.40
N THR A 295 13.97 -0.27 -2.41
CA THR A 295 14.52 -1.24 -1.45
C THR A 295 16.00 -1.53 -1.67
N LEU A 296 16.42 -1.61 -2.94
CA LEU A 296 17.81 -1.89 -3.30
C LEU A 296 18.57 -0.64 -3.76
N ASP A 297 17.92 0.52 -3.78
CA ASP A 297 18.47 1.78 -4.32
C ASP A 297 19.04 1.62 -5.74
N ARG A 298 18.39 0.79 -6.56
CA ARG A 298 18.74 0.51 -7.96
C ARG A 298 17.52 0.02 -8.75
N GLU A 299 17.63 0.02 -10.08
CA GLU A 299 16.55 -0.50 -10.94
C GLU A 299 16.48 -2.03 -10.82
N VAL A 300 15.44 -2.52 -10.13
CA VAL A 300 14.98 -3.93 -10.11
C VAL A 300 13.92 -4.12 -11.20
N PHE A 301 12.96 -3.21 -11.23
CA PHE A 301 11.89 -3.13 -12.22
C PHE A 301 12.01 -1.84 -13.04
N PRO A 302 11.82 -1.90 -14.36
CA PRO A 302 11.82 -0.70 -15.17
C PRO A 302 10.64 0.21 -14.81
N GLU A 303 10.93 1.50 -14.61
CA GLU A 303 9.95 2.54 -14.30
C GLU A 303 9.69 3.43 -15.52
N LEU A 304 8.48 3.31 -16.07
CA LEU A 304 7.98 4.06 -17.21
C LEU A 304 6.99 5.13 -16.71
N LEU A 305 7.53 6.30 -16.40
CA LEU A 305 6.77 7.41 -15.82
C LEU A 305 6.39 8.43 -16.90
N GLN A 306 5.17 8.97 -16.77
CA GLN A 306 4.62 10.04 -17.61
C GLN A 306 4.73 9.73 -19.11
N GLU A 307 5.50 10.52 -19.87
CA GLU A 307 5.67 10.38 -21.31
C GLU A 307 6.33 9.05 -21.70
N ARG A 308 7.16 8.47 -20.80
CA ARG A 308 7.77 7.15 -21.03
C ARG A 308 6.80 5.99 -20.89
N CYS A 309 5.62 6.20 -20.29
CA CYS A 309 4.55 5.22 -20.29
C CYS A 309 3.87 5.20 -21.67
N SER A 310 4.59 4.73 -22.69
CA SER A 310 4.10 4.54 -24.05
C SER A 310 4.11 3.06 -24.42
N VAL A 311 3.34 2.71 -25.44
CA VAL A 311 3.27 1.34 -25.94
C VAL A 311 4.64 0.87 -26.43
N GLU A 312 5.39 1.75 -27.09
CA GLU A 312 6.71 1.48 -27.65
C GLU A 312 7.74 1.16 -26.56
N GLU A 313 7.76 1.95 -25.47
CA GLU A 313 8.66 1.69 -24.36
C GLU A 313 8.23 0.43 -23.59
N ILE A 314 6.93 0.20 -23.40
CA ILE A 314 6.46 -1.02 -22.71
C ILE A 314 6.86 -2.27 -23.50
N GLU A 315 6.63 -2.32 -24.82
CA GLU A 315 7.04 -3.44 -25.68
C GLU A 315 8.55 -3.69 -25.62
N LYS A 316 9.35 -2.61 -25.69
CA LYS A 316 10.79 -2.69 -25.56
C LYS A 316 11.22 -3.30 -24.23
N TYR A 317 10.57 -2.92 -23.12
CA TYR A 317 10.90 -3.46 -21.81
C TYR A 317 10.32 -4.86 -21.57
N LEU A 318 9.22 -5.25 -22.21
CA LEU A 318 8.74 -6.63 -22.21
C LEU A 318 9.83 -7.56 -22.78
N LYS A 319 10.42 -7.19 -23.93
CA LYS A 319 11.54 -7.93 -24.51
C LYS A 319 12.78 -7.93 -23.60
N LYS A 320 13.16 -6.79 -23.03
CA LYS A 320 14.31 -6.71 -22.11
C LYS A 320 14.14 -7.60 -20.87
N ILE A 321 12.93 -7.70 -20.33
CA ILE A 321 12.65 -8.58 -19.19
C ILE A 321 12.86 -10.04 -19.58
N GLU A 322 12.41 -10.45 -20.76
CA GLU A 322 12.65 -11.80 -21.28
C GLU A 322 14.16 -12.07 -21.44
N ASP A 323 14.92 -11.12 -21.99
CA ASP A 323 16.37 -11.24 -22.21
C ASP A 323 17.19 -11.23 -20.89
N ASN A 324 16.68 -10.64 -19.81
CA ASN A 324 17.41 -10.43 -18.54
C ASN A 324 16.77 -11.14 -17.35
N ARG A 325 15.98 -12.18 -17.62
CA ARG A 325 15.11 -12.82 -16.63
C ARG A 325 15.84 -13.29 -15.37
N GLU A 326 16.99 -13.93 -15.51
CA GLU A 326 17.77 -14.43 -14.37
C GLU A 326 18.26 -13.31 -13.46
N LYS A 327 18.74 -12.20 -14.04
CA LYS A 327 19.19 -11.04 -13.28
C LYS A 327 18.04 -10.43 -12.48
N ILE A 328 16.89 -10.21 -13.14
CA ILE A 328 15.71 -9.65 -12.48
C ILE A 328 15.24 -10.57 -11.35
N GLN A 329 15.30 -11.89 -11.55
CA GLN A 329 14.92 -12.85 -10.52
C GLN A 329 15.84 -12.77 -9.29
N LYS A 330 17.17 -12.63 -9.49
CA LYS A 330 18.12 -12.40 -8.39
C LYS A 330 17.86 -11.08 -7.67
N ASP A 331 17.57 -10.01 -8.41
CA ASP A 331 17.23 -8.72 -7.83
C ASP A 331 15.94 -8.79 -6.99
N ILE A 332 14.93 -9.53 -7.46
CA ILE A 332 13.71 -9.80 -6.69
C ILE A 332 14.00 -10.59 -5.40
N GLU A 333 14.89 -11.59 -5.46
CA GLU A 333 15.30 -12.37 -4.29
C GLU A 333 15.99 -11.48 -3.26
N GLU A 334 16.90 -10.60 -3.70
CA GLU A 334 17.58 -9.63 -2.84
C GLU A 334 16.58 -8.63 -2.20
N VAL A 335 15.56 -8.18 -2.95
CA VAL A 335 14.46 -7.37 -2.37
C VAL A 335 13.78 -8.10 -1.22
N ARG A 336 13.46 -9.39 -1.39
CA ARG A 336 12.85 -10.20 -0.32
C ARG A 336 13.80 -10.31 0.86
N GLU A 337 15.06 -10.66 0.65
CA GLU A 337 16.06 -10.81 1.71
C GLU A 337 16.20 -9.53 2.53
N ARG A 338 16.29 -8.37 1.84
CA ARG A 338 16.44 -7.06 2.48
C ARG A 338 15.25 -6.67 3.36
N LEU A 339 14.06 -7.15 3.04
CA LEU A 339 12.81 -6.87 3.76
C LEU A 339 12.42 -7.96 4.76
N SER A 340 13.15 -9.08 4.76
CA SER A 340 12.84 -10.23 5.60
C SER A 340 13.14 -9.94 7.07
N GLY A 341 12.41 -10.64 7.93
CA GLY A 341 12.63 -10.65 9.37
C GLY A 341 12.05 -11.93 9.95
N LYS A 342 12.23 -12.12 11.26
CA LYS A 342 11.73 -13.33 11.95
C LYS A 342 10.33 -13.08 12.49
N ASN A 343 9.36 -13.85 12.02
CA ASN A 343 7.95 -13.79 12.42
C ASN A 343 7.44 -12.34 12.43
N VAL A 344 7.63 -11.62 11.32
CA VAL A 344 7.51 -10.15 11.23
C VAL A 344 6.19 -9.66 11.82
N VAL A 345 5.06 -10.21 11.36
CA VAL A 345 3.73 -9.78 11.80
C VAL A 345 3.50 -10.10 13.28
N GLU A 346 3.97 -11.25 13.74
CA GLU A 346 3.84 -11.64 15.15
C GLU A 346 4.69 -10.75 16.06
N SER A 347 5.90 -10.37 15.64
CA SER A 347 6.77 -9.47 16.42
C SER A 347 6.15 -8.08 16.59
N TYR A 348 5.55 -7.52 15.54
CA TYR A 348 4.77 -6.27 15.69
C TYR A 348 3.56 -6.46 16.62
N GLY A 349 2.87 -7.60 16.52
CA GLY A 349 1.74 -7.91 17.38
C GLY A 349 2.12 -8.06 18.85
N ASP A 350 3.22 -8.75 19.13
CA ASP A 350 3.78 -8.92 20.47
C ASP A 350 4.20 -7.58 21.07
N PHE A 351 4.85 -6.73 20.27
CA PHE A 351 5.22 -5.39 20.70
C PHE A 351 4.00 -4.56 21.14
N LEU A 352 2.90 -4.59 20.38
CA LEU A 352 1.67 -3.86 20.72
C LEU A 352 1.01 -4.34 22.01
N VAL A 353 1.06 -5.64 22.28
CA VAL A 353 0.39 -6.24 23.45
C VAL A 353 1.29 -6.13 24.69
N LYS A 354 2.58 -6.44 24.58
CA LYS A 354 3.51 -6.55 25.70
C LYS A 354 4.32 -5.28 25.98
N GLY A 355 4.58 -4.44 24.97
CA GLY A 355 5.44 -3.26 25.08
C GLY A 355 6.94 -3.57 25.14
N GLU A 356 7.34 -4.83 24.99
CA GLU A 356 8.74 -5.26 24.99
C GLU A 356 9.27 -5.38 23.55
N ARG A 357 10.48 -4.85 23.32
CA ARG A 357 11.19 -4.92 22.04
C ARG A 357 11.97 -6.21 21.86
#